data_AF-A0A2R6XUA3-F1
#
_entry.id   AF-A0A2R6XUA3-F1
#
_cell.length_a   1.000
_cell.length_b   1.000
_cell.length_c   1.000
_cell.angle_alpha   90.00
_cell.angle_beta   90.00
_cell.angle_gamma   90.00
#
_symmetry.space_group_name_H-M   'P 1'
#
loop_
_entity.id
_entity.type
_entity.pdbx_description
1 polymer ?
#
loop_
_entity_poly.entity_id
_entity_poly.type
_entity_poly.pdbx_seq_one_letter_code
_entity_poly.pdbx_strand_id
1 'polypeptide(L)'
;MAIVQRSGSVGEPLRSKKVVDFDRESKLDELQKEMERLQREIEELKEEFQRPLLLKEANDDAKAKDPLCFTCAERKKGAALFPCGHTFCWKCTSQLRRGKGPCPFCYQQFWTAVPASNHELGNDDWSRYHYLG
;
A
#
# COMPACT_ATOMS: atom_id res chain seq x y z
N MET A 1 -21.15 84.98 34.73
CA MET A 1 -22.28 84.05 34.43
C MET A 1 -22.78 84.40 33.03
N ALA A 2 -23.15 83.52 32.10
CA ALA A 2 -22.88 82.12 31.77
C ALA A 2 -23.43 81.96 30.32
N ILE A 3 -23.02 80.87 29.65
CA ILE A 3 -23.66 80.25 28.47
C ILE A 3 -23.33 80.86 27.09
N VAL A 4 -22.45 80.18 26.34
CA VAL A 4 -22.53 79.96 24.87
C VAL A 4 -22.08 78.51 24.65
N GLN A 5 -23.03 77.58 24.60
CA GLN A 5 -23.56 76.90 23.40
C GLN A 5 -22.56 75.95 22.71
N ARG A 6 -22.90 74.66 22.77
CA ARG A 6 -22.32 73.57 21.99
C ARG A 6 -22.49 73.83 20.49
N SER A 7 -21.42 73.69 19.73
CA SER A 7 -21.49 73.28 18.33
C SER A 7 -20.49 72.14 18.13
N GLY A 8 -21.02 70.99 17.73
CA GLY A 8 -20.25 69.77 17.56
C GLY A 8 -19.23 69.93 16.43
N SER A 9 -17.96 69.67 16.74
CA SER A 9 -17.00 69.25 15.73
C SER A 9 -17.34 67.80 15.38
N VAL A 10 -17.99 67.65 14.22
CA VAL A 10 -18.16 66.41 13.49
C VAL A 10 -16.88 65.58 13.62
N GLY A 11 -16.99 64.38 14.18
CA GLY A 11 -15.87 63.45 14.24
C GLY A 11 -15.33 63.24 12.83
N GLU A 12 -14.05 63.54 12.64
CA GLU A 12 -13.34 63.14 11.42
C GLU A 12 -13.53 61.63 11.25
N PRO A 13 -13.86 61.16 10.02
CA PRO A 13 -13.90 59.74 9.78
C PRO A 13 -12.49 59.20 10.03
N LEU A 14 -12.37 58.26 10.97
CA LEU A 14 -11.19 57.41 11.10
C LEU A 14 -10.99 56.77 9.72
N ARG A 15 -10.10 57.38 8.92
CA ARG A 15 -9.71 56.88 7.62
C ARG A 15 -9.07 55.53 7.88
N SER A 16 -9.89 54.49 7.76
CA SER A 16 -9.46 53.10 7.90
C SER A 16 -8.21 52.96 7.06
N LYS A 17 -7.10 52.68 7.73
CA LYS A 17 -5.83 52.43 7.07
C LYS A 17 -6.12 51.26 6.13
N LYS A 18 -6.28 51.55 4.83
CA LYS A 18 -6.09 50.54 3.79
C LYS A 18 -4.62 50.19 3.88
N VAL A 19 -4.31 49.24 4.76
CA VAL A 19 -3.07 48.50 4.71
C VAL A 19 -3.06 47.91 3.31
N VAL A 20 -2.10 48.36 2.52
CA VAL A 20 -1.95 48.00 1.12
C VAL A 20 -1.93 46.48 1.00
N ASP A 21 -3.00 45.91 0.43
CA ASP A 21 -3.16 44.48 0.13
C ASP A 21 -2.16 43.96 -0.94
N PHE A 22 -1.19 44.80 -1.33
CA PHE A 22 -0.22 44.58 -2.42
C PHE A 22 0.77 43.42 -2.15
N ASP A 23 1.05 43.11 -0.89
CA ASP A 23 2.05 42.08 -0.53
C ASP A 23 1.49 40.65 -0.48
N ARG A 24 0.18 40.45 -0.27
CA ARG A 24 -0.38 39.11 -0.05
C ARG A 24 -0.81 38.43 -1.34
N GLU A 25 -1.38 39.19 -2.26
CA GLU A 25 -1.83 38.67 -3.56
C GLU A 25 -0.63 38.34 -4.47
N SER A 26 0.43 39.16 -4.43
CA SER A 26 1.70 38.86 -5.11
C SER A 26 2.38 37.61 -4.55
N LYS A 27 2.40 37.44 -3.23
CA LYS A 27 2.92 36.21 -2.60
C LYS A 27 2.06 34.99 -2.91
N LEU A 28 0.75 35.16 -3.07
CA LEU A 28 -0.14 34.07 -3.45
C LEU A 28 0.15 33.62 -4.90
N ASP A 29 0.36 34.56 -5.82
CA ASP A 29 0.75 34.27 -7.20
C ASP A 29 2.13 33.60 -7.30
N GLU A 30 3.11 34.06 -6.52
CA GLU A 30 4.43 33.42 -6.42
C GLU A 30 4.34 31.99 -5.89
N LEU A 31 3.60 31.77 -4.80
CA LEU A 31 3.38 30.44 -4.24
C LEU A 31 2.59 29.54 -5.18
N GLN A 32 1.60 30.08 -5.89
CA GLN A 32 0.84 29.32 -6.90
C GLN A 32 1.76 28.86 -8.04
N LYS A 33 2.63 29.73 -8.55
CA LYS A 33 3.62 29.37 -9.58
C LYS A 33 4.62 28.32 -9.08
N GLU A 34 5.04 28.43 -7.82
CA GLU A 34 5.93 27.46 -7.20
C GLU A 34 5.25 26.10 -7.02
N MET A 35 3.99 26.09 -6.59
CA MET A 35 3.17 24.88 -6.50
C MET A 35 3.00 24.20 -7.88
N GLU A 36 2.71 24.96 -8.93
CA GLU A 36 2.61 24.43 -10.30
C GLU A 36 3.93 23.85 -10.81
N ARG A 37 5.07 24.47 -10.44
CA ARG A 37 6.40 23.94 -10.77
C ARG A 37 6.66 22.61 -10.06
N LEU A 38 6.42 22.55 -8.75
CA LEU A 38 6.59 21.34 -7.96
C LEU A 38 5.64 20.22 -8.41
N GLN A 39 4.41 20.56 -8.80
CA GLN A 39 3.47 19.59 -9.35
C GLN A 39 3.98 18.97 -10.65
N ARG A 40 4.60 19.75 -11.54
CA ARG A 40 5.24 19.22 -12.76
C ARG A 40 6.40 18.31 -12.44
N GLU A 41 7.28 18.72 -11.52
CA GLU A 41 8.44 17.92 -11.10
C GLU A 41 8.02 16.59 -10.45
N ILE A 42 6.95 16.60 -9.64
CA ILE A 42 6.36 15.39 -9.07
C ILE A 42 5.82 14.46 -10.18
N GLU A 43 5.18 15.01 -11.20
CA GLU A 43 4.63 14.20 -12.30
C GLU A 43 5.76 13.56 -13.13
N GLU A 44 6.82 14.30 -13.44
CA GLU A 44 8.01 13.78 -14.12
C GLU A 44 8.68 12.65 -13.30
N LEU A 45 8.84 12.85 -11.99
CA LEU A 45 9.40 11.82 -11.09
C LEU A 45 8.49 10.59 -10.95
N LYS A 46 7.17 10.77 -10.94
CA LYS A 46 6.22 9.64 -10.95
C LYS A 46 6.33 8.85 -12.24
N GLU A 47 6.41 9.52 -13.39
CA GLU A 47 6.60 8.85 -14.68
C GLU A 47 7.91 8.06 -14.68
N GLU A 48 9.01 8.64 -14.18
CA GLU A 48 10.30 7.96 -14.07
C GLU A 48 10.25 6.73 -13.15
N PHE A 49 9.56 6.82 -12.01
CA PHE A 49 9.40 5.71 -11.07
C PHE A 49 8.41 4.65 -11.55
N GLN A 50 7.39 5.03 -12.33
CA GLN A 50 6.38 4.11 -12.87
C GLN A 50 6.84 3.42 -14.16
N ARG A 51 7.73 4.03 -14.93
CA ARG A 51 8.35 3.45 -16.15
C ARG A 51 8.98 2.05 -15.95
N PRO A 52 9.74 1.75 -14.88
CA PRO A 52 10.25 0.41 -14.63
C PRO A 52 9.18 -0.62 -14.23
N LEU A 53 7.99 -0.19 -13.76
CA LEU A 53 6.88 -1.11 -13.45
C LEU A 53 6.17 -1.57 -14.72
N LEU A 54 5.90 -0.66 -15.67
CA LEU A 54 5.27 -1.00 -16.95
C LEU A 54 6.12 -1.97 -17.80
N LEU A 55 7.44 -1.87 -17.70
CA LEU A 55 8.36 -2.81 -18.36
C LEU A 55 8.40 -4.21 -17.72
N LYS A 56 8.05 -4.33 -16.43
CA LYS A 56 7.90 -5.62 -15.76
C LYS A 56 6.60 -6.29 -16.19
N GLU A 57 5.50 -5.54 -16.18
CA GLU A 57 4.17 -6.05 -16.54
C GLU A 57 4.11 -6.55 -18.00
N ALA A 58 4.81 -5.89 -18.94
CA ALA A 58 4.92 -6.34 -20.33
C ALA A 58 5.81 -7.58 -20.54
N ASN A 59 6.57 -8.01 -19.53
CA ASN A 59 7.32 -9.27 -19.52
C ASN A 59 6.65 -10.36 -18.66
N ASP A 60 5.55 -10.03 -17.97
CA ASP A 60 4.84 -10.93 -17.06
C ASP A 60 3.73 -11.75 -17.76
N ASP A 61 3.70 -11.77 -19.11
CA ASP A 61 3.06 -12.84 -19.88
C ASP A 61 3.71 -14.23 -19.62
N ALA A 62 4.83 -14.25 -18.90
CA ALA A 62 5.33 -15.45 -18.24
C ALA A 62 4.57 -15.70 -16.92
N LYS A 63 3.28 -16.06 -17.03
CA LYS A 63 2.49 -16.84 -16.05
C LYS A 63 3.15 -16.85 -14.68
N ALA A 64 2.83 -15.87 -13.82
CA ALA A 64 3.28 -15.77 -12.42
C ALA A 64 3.64 -17.16 -11.90
N LYS A 65 4.93 -17.50 -11.94
CA LYS A 65 5.36 -18.88 -11.70
C LYS A 65 5.05 -19.13 -10.25
N ASP A 66 3.93 -19.81 -9.99
CA ASP A 66 3.56 -20.19 -8.64
C ASP A 66 4.79 -20.76 -7.96
N PRO A 67 5.20 -20.22 -6.81
CA PRO A 67 6.47 -20.56 -6.22
C PRO A 67 6.53 -22.08 -5.99
N LEU A 68 7.54 -22.73 -6.57
CA LEU A 68 7.75 -24.16 -6.42
C LEU A 68 8.06 -24.49 -4.95
N CYS A 69 7.69 -25.70 -4.54
CA CYS A 69 7.96 -26.23 -3.22
C CYS A 69 9.46 -26.42 -3.02
N PHE A 70 10.06 -25.71 -2.07
CA PHE A 70 11.50 -25.76 -1.81
C PHE A 70 12.02 -27.16 -1.45
N THR A 71 11.17 -28.00 -0.83
CA THR A 71 11.55 -29.37 -0.44
C THR A 71 11.77 -30.29 -1.63
N CYS A 72 10.99 -30.14 -2.71
CA CYS A 72 11.07 -31.06 -3.84
C CYS A 72 11.44 -30.38 -5.16
N ALA A 73 11.44 -29.06 -5.24
CA ALA A 73 11.69 -28.24 -6.43
C ALA A 73 10.84 -28.58 -7.68
N GLU A 74 9.90 -29.52 -7.59
CA GLU A 74 9.11 -30.03 -8.72
C GLU A 74 7.67 -29.51 -8.77
N ARG A 75 7.04 -29.35 -7.60
CA ARG A 75 5.59 -29.11 -7.49
C ARG A 75 5.31 -27.72 -6.97
N LYS A 76 4.20 -27.12 -7.41
CA LYS A 76 3.69 -25.86 -6.87
C LYS A 76 3.40 -25.98 -5.38
N LYS A 77 3.59 -24.88 -4.64
CA LYS A 77 3.12 -24.78 -3.25
C LYS A 77 1.59 -24.82 -3.21
N GLY A 78 1.03 -25.47 -2.20
CA GLY A 78 -0.43 -25.63 -2.07
C GLY A 78 -0.92 -25.87 -0.64
N ALA A 79 -0.01 -26.06 0.33
CA ALA A 79 -0.34 -26.26 1.73
C ALA A 79 0.51 -25.36 2.63
N ALA A 80 -0.10 -24.62 3.55
CA ALA A 80 0.56 -23.88 4.62
C ALA A 80 0.52 -24.68 5.94
N LEU A 81 1.64 -24.75 6.66
CA LEU A 81 1.71 -25.40 7.97
C LEU A 81 1.29 -24.43 9.07
N PHE A 82 0.30 -24.78 9.88
CA PHE A 82 -0.15 -23.95 11.00
C PHE A 82 0.49 -24.46 12.31
N PRO A 83 1.08 -23.57 13.13
CA PRO A 83 0.91 -22.11 13.15
C PRO A 83 1.94 -21.30 12.35
N CYS A 84 3.05 -21.91 11.89
CA CYS A 84 4.19 -21.14 11.37
C CYS A 84 3.99 -20.47 9.99
N GLY A 85 2.94 -20.82 9.25
CA GLY A 85 2.58 -20.23 7.96
C GLY A 85 3.42 -20.65 6.76
N HIS A 86 4.49 -21.45 6.94
CA HIS A 86 5.35 -21.88 5.82
C HIS A 86 4.61 -22.77 4.84
N THR A 87 4.84 -22.54 3.54
CA THR A 87 4.10 -23.18 2.45
C THR A 87 4.94 -24.18 1.64
N PHE A 88 4.34 -25.34 1.37
CA PHE A 88 4.93 -26.47 0.64
C PHE A 88 3.91 -27.09 -0.32
N CYS A 89 4.33 -28.01 -1.18
CA CYS A 89 3.39 -28.82 -1.96
C CYS A 89 2.68 -29.85 -1.07
N TRP A 90 1.47 -30.24 -1.45
CA TRP A 90 0.65 -31.18 -0.66
C TRP A 90 1.35 -32.52 -0.41
N LYS A 91 2.09 -33.03 -1.41
CA LYS A 91 2.81 -34.30 -1.30
C LYS A 91 3.95 -34.25 -0.28
N CYS A 92 4.65 -33.13 -0.15
CA CYS A 92 5.68 -32.94 0.87
C CYS A 92 5.05 -32.74 2.26
N THR A 93 3.99 -31.94 2.35
CA THR A 93 3.26 -31.72 3.61
C THR A 93 2.66 -33.01 4.18
N SER A 94 2.06 -33.86 3.34
CA SER A 94 1.54 -35.16 3.76
C SER A 94 2.62 -36.10 4.28
N GLN A 95 3.83 -36.06 3.71
CA GLN A 95 4.96 -36.84 4.20
C GLN A 95 5.45 -36.32 5.55
N LEU A 96 5.58 -35.00 5.71
CA LEU A 96 5.95 -34.38 6.99
C LEU A 96 4.98 -34.76 8.12
N ARG A 97 3.67 -34.74 7.84
CA ARG A 97 2.64 -35.14 8.81
C ARG A 97 2.75 -36.61 9.18
N ARG A 98 2.94 -37.51 8.21
CA ARG A 98 3.12 -38.96 8.46
C ARG A 98 4.35 -39.24 9.31
N GLY A 99 5.45 -38.53 9.04
CA GLY A 99 6.68 -38.62 9.82
C GLY A 99 6.65 -37.90 11.17
N LYS A 100 5.55 -37.21 11.53
CA LYS A 100 5.44 -36.33 12.71
C LYS A 100 6.65 -35.37 12.82
N GLY A 101 7.18 -34.94 11.69
CA GLY A 101 8.34 -34.07 11.61
C GLY A 101 7.96 -32.60 11.78
N PRO A 102 8.87 -31.74 12.29
CA PRO A 102 8.62 -30.31 12.37
C PRO A 102 8.68 -29.64 10.98
N CYS A 103 8.29 -28.36 10.91
CA CYS A 103 8.44 -27.54 9.71
C CYS A 103 9.92 -27.51 9.26
N PRO A 104 10.24 -27.86 8.00
CA PRO A 104 11.62 -27.83 7.48
C PRO A 104 12.29 -26.44 7.47
N PHE A 105 11.52 -25.35 7.51
CA PHE A 105 12.07 -23.99 7.48
C PHE A 105 12.39 -23.42 8.86
N CYS A 106 11.52 -23.68 9.85
CA CYS A 106 11.62 -23.03 11.16
C CYS A 106 11.68 -24.02 12.32
N TYR A 107 11.66 -25.32 12.05
CA TYR A 107 11.70 -26.41 13.04
C TYR A 107 10.57 -26.37 14.09
N GLN A 108 9.55 -25.54 13.89
CA GLN A 108 8.35 -25.51 14.72
C GLN A 108 7.48 -26.73 14.46
N GLN A 109 6.88 -27.27 15.53
CA GLN A 109 5.86 -28.30 15.42
C GLN A 109 4.61 -27.70 14.76
N PHE A 110 3.94 -28.50 13.95
CA PHE A 110 2.67 -28.14 13.32
C PHE A 110 1.69 -29.27 13.52
N TRP A 111 0.43 -28.93 13.82
CA TRP A 111 -0.64 -29.91 14.01
C TRP A 111 -1.58 -29.98 12.82
N THR A 112 -1.60 -28.92 11.99
CA THR A 112 -2.45 -28.87 10.81
C THR A 112 -1.76 -28.22 9.62
N ALA A 113 -2.33 -28.49 8.46
CA ALA A 113 -1.91 -27.95 7.18
C ALA A 113 -3.19 -27.56 6.45
N VAL A 114 -3.22 -26.32 6.00
CA VAL A 114 -4.38 -25.71 5.34
C VAL A 114 -4.01 -25.36 3.90
N PRO A 115 -4.98 -25.25 2.98
CA PRO A 115 -4.71 -24.75 1.63
C PRO A 115 -3.99 -23.40 1.67
N ALA A 116 -2.95 -23.22 0.85
CA ALA A 116 -2.31 -21.92 0.67
C ALA A 116 -3.22 -20.99 -0.17
N SER A 117 -3.14 -19.68 0.07
CA SER A 117 -3.99 -18.65 -0.56
C SER A 117 -3.92 -18.59 -2.10
N ASN A 118 -2.92 -19.23 -2.72
CA ASN A 118 -2.72 -19.25 -4.17
C ASN A 118 -3.11 -20.61 -4.82
N HIS A 119 -3.91 -21.43 -4.14
CA HIS A 119 -4.36 -22.68 -4.73
C HIS A 119 -5.41 -22.40 -5.82
N GLU A 120 -5.00 -22.46 -7.09
CA GLU A 120 -5.96 -22.54 -8.21
C GLU A 120 -6.86 -23.76 -7.94
N LEU A 121 -8.17 -23.55 -7.87
CA LEU A 121 -9.18 -24.62 -7.80
C LEU A 121 -9.25 -25.36 -9.16
N GLY A 122 -8.13 -25.94 -9.60
CA GLY A 122 -8.11 -26.83 -10.75
C GLY A 122 -8.91 -28.11 -10.45
N ASN A 123 -8.94 -29.04 -11.42
CA ASN A 123 -9.52 -30.40 -11.31
C ASN A 123 -8.89 -31.29 -10.22
N ASP A 124 -8.31 -30.69 -9.18
CA ASP A 124 -7.81 -31.36 -8.00
C ASP A 124 -9.02 -31.75 -7.13
N ASP A 125 -9.34 -33.03 -7.12
CA ASP A 125 -10.44 -33.60 -6.32
C ASP A 125 -10.27 -33.27 -4.81
N TRP A 126 -11.04 -32.29 -4.34
CA TRP A 126 -11.09 -31.85 -2.94
C TRP A 126 -11.54 -32.95 -1.96
N SER A 127 -12.19 -34.01 -2.46
CA SER A 127 -12.64 -35.15 -1.67
C SER A 127 -11.46 -35.95 -1.08
N ARG A 128 -10.27 -35.90 -1.70
CA ARG A 128 -9.03 -36.48 -1.13
C ARG A 128 -8.40 -35.63 -0.04
N TYR A 129 -8.85 -34.39 0.13
CA TYR A 129 -8.28 -33.41 1.06
C TYR A 129 -9.16 -33.14 2.28
N HIS A 130 -10.35 -33.74 2.34
CA HIS A 130 -11.14 -33.80 3.56
C HIS A 130 -10.50 -34.78 4.57
N TYR A 131 -9.97 -34.19 5.64
CA TYR A 131 -9.96 -34.71 7.01
C TYR A 131 -9.98 -36.24 7.15
N LEU A 132 -8.80 -36.85 7.22
CA LEU A 132 -8.61 -38.04 8.06
C LEU A 132 -8.17 -37.54 9.44
N GLY A 133 -9.18 -37.30 10.28
CA GLY A 133 -8.99 -37.39 11.72
C GLY A 133 -8.64 -38.81 12.13
#